data_AF-A0A2J7PI55-F1
#
_entry.id   AF-A0A2J7PI55-F1
#
_cell.length_a   1.000
_cell.length_b   1.000
_cell.length_c   1.000
_cell.angle_alpha   90.00
_cell.angle_beta   90.00
_cell.angle_gamma   90.00
#
_symmetry.space_group_name_H-M   'P 1'
#
loop_
_entity.id
_entity.type
_entity.pdbx_description
1 polymer ?
#
loop_
_entity_poly.entity_id
_entity_poly.type
_entity_poly.pdbx_seq_one_letter_code
_entity_poly.pdbx_strand_id
1 'polypeptide(L)'
;MATAMKTALMLTLFVAAMFVLCETEKAGEPKCDHIGYSPHTIRKEICGSDGQTYSNEKHLEFENCLYKRVITKVKDGWCKEEDQKRADERRNHLAEEEAKRIQEVLEHPKPST
;
A
#
# COMPACT_ATOMS: atom_id res chain seq x y z
N MET A 1 8.26 -36.63 -48.99
CA MET A 1 7.85 -35.20 -49.04
C MET A 1 6.61 -34.92 -48.18
N ALA A 2 5.56 -35.75 -48.23
CA ALA A 2 4.35 -35.56 -47.42
C ALA A 2 4.56 -35.62 -45.89
N THR A 3 5.52 -36.42 -45.41
CA THR A 3 5.83 -36.54 -43.97
C THR A 3 6.48 -35.28 -43.41
N ALA A 4 7.38 -34.66 -44.16
CA ALA A 4 8.05 -33.40 -43.79
C ALA A 4 7.08 -32.20 -43.72
N MET A 5 6.06 -32.19 -44.59
CA MET A 5 5.02 -31.15 -44.58
C MET A 5 4.09 -31.28 -43.36
N LYS A 6 3.76 -32.52 -42.95
CA LYS A 6 2.93 -32.78 -41.76
C LYS A 6 3.68 -32.45 -40.47
N THR A 7 4.99 -32.76 -40.39
CA THR A 7 5.80 -32.39 -39.24
C THR A 7 5.99 -30.88 -39.12
N ALA A 8 6.19 -30.18 -40.24
CA ALA A 8 6.25 -28.71 -40.24
C ALA A 8 4.94 -28.08 -39.77
N LEU A 9 3.80 -28.58 -40.24
CA LEU A 9 2.47 -28.10 -39.84
C LEU A 9 2.18 -28.36 -38.34
N MET A 10 2.57 -29.52 -37.82
CA MET A 10 2.40 -29.82 -36.40
C MET A 10 3.29 -28.95 -35.50
N LEU A 11 4.55 -28.73 -35.90
CA LEU A 11 5.48 -27.86 -35.16
C LEU A 11 5.01 -26.41 -35.17
N THR A 12 4.50 -25.90 -36.29
CA THR A 12 3.99 -24.52 -36.35
C THR A 12 2.72 -24.36 -35.51
N LEU A 13 1.81 -25.33 -35.49
CA LEU A 13 0.64 -25.32 -34.61
C LEU A 13 1.03 -25.38 -33.13
N PHE A 14 2.06 -26.16 -32.78
CA PHE A 14 2.56 -26.27 -31.40
C PHE A 14 3.24 -24.98 -30.94
N VAL A 15 4.06 -24.36 -31.80
CA VAL A 15 4.69 -23.05 -31.53
C VAL A 15 3.64 -21.95 -31.43
N ALA A 16 2.62 -21.95 -32.30
CA ALA A 16 1.52 -21.00 -32.23
C ALA A 16 0.69 -21.19 -30.94
N ALA A 17 0.41 -22.43 -30.54
CA ALA A 17 -0.29 -22.72 -29.29
C ALA A 17 0.54 -22.30 -28.05
N MET A 18 1.85 -22.54 -28.06
CA MET A 18 2.75 -22.06 -26.99
C MET A 18 2.81 -20.54 -26.94
N PHE A 19 2.80 -19.85 -28.09
CA PHE A 19 2.75 -18.40 -28.15
C PHE A 19 1.43 -17.86 -27.58
N VAL A 20 0.29 -18.45 -27.97
CA VAL A 20 -1.05 -18.10 -27.46
C VAL A 20 -1.19 -18.35 -25.96
N LEU A 21 -0.62 -19.45 -25.44
CA LEU A 21 -0.62 -19.72 -23.99
C LEU A 21 0.32 -18.76 -23.24
N CYS A 22 1.45 -18.36 -23.84
CA CYS A 22 2.41 -17.41 -23.27
C CYS A 22 1.88 -15.96 -23.22
N GLU A 23 0.93 -15.60 -24.08
CA GLU A 23 0.34 -14.24 -24.10
C GLU A 23 -0.72 -13.98 -23.01
N THR A 24 -1.03 -14.95 -22.16
CA THR A 24 -2.13 -14.81 -21.18
C THR A 24 -1.76 -14.09 -19.88
N GLU A 25 -0.53 -13.60 -19.72
CA GLU A 25 -0.10 -12.86 -18.52
C GLU A 25 0.40 -11.44 -18.83
N LYS A 26 -0.46 -10.62 -19.47
CA LYS A 26 -0.39 -9.16 -19.30
C LYS A 26 -1.73 -8.61 -18.86
N ALA A 27 -2.24 -9.14 -17.75
CA ALA A 27 -3.16 -8.35 -16.94
C ALA A 27 -2.35 -7.13 -16.45
N GLY A 28 -2.44 -6.01 -17.16
CA GLY A 28 -1.71 -4.80 -16.83
C GLY A 28 -1.90 -4.46 -15.34
N GLU A 29 -0.79 -4.28 -14.63
CA GLU A 29 -0.82 -3.83 -13.24
C GLU A 29 -1.63 -2.54 -13.14
N PRO A 30 -2.49 -2.40 -12.11
CA PRO A 30 -3.29 -1.20 -11.96
C PRO A 30 -2.37 0.00 -11.71
N LYS A 31 -2.49 1.06 -12.51
CA LYS A 31 -1.79 2.33 -12.30
C LYS A 31 -2.43 3.07 -11.12
N CYS A 32 -2.10 2.65 -9.91
CA CYS A 32 -2.61 3.26 -8.68
C CYS A 32 -1.71 4.43 -8.24
N ASP A 33 -2.34 5.56 -7.91
CA ASP A 33 -1.62 6.74 -7.43
C ASP A 33 -1.22 6.59 -5.96
N HIS A 34 0.09 6.51 -5.71
CA HIS A 34 0.67 6.33 -4.38
C HIS A 34 0.97 7.66 -3.67
N ILE A 35 0.85 8.80 -4.36
CA ILE A 35 1.24 10.12 -3.84
C ILE A 35 0.43 10.45 -2.57
N GLY A 36 -0.77 9.90 -2.43
CA GLY A 36 -1.66 10.17 -1.31
C GLY A 36 -1.42 9.38 -0.01
N TYR A 37 -0.54 8.36 0.04
CA TYR A 37 -0.26 7.62 1.28
C TYR A 37 1.19 7.74 1.80
N SER A 38 2.01 8.63 1.20
CA SER A 38 3.40 8.85 1.61
C SER A 38 3.56 9.09 3.14
N PRO A 39 4.68 8.68 3.77
CA PRO A 39 4.94 8.92 5.20
C PRO A 39 4.82 10.39 5.65
N HIS A 40 4.88 11.33 4.70
CA HIS A 40 4.73 12.77 4.95
C HIS A 40 3.30 13.28 4.81
N THR A 41 2.32 12.41 4.56
CA THR A 41 0.91 12.79 4.50
C THR A 41 0.33 12.94 5.90
N ILE A 42 -0.56 13.91 6.07
CA ILE A 42 -1.27 14.11 7.33
C ILE A 42 -2.10 12.86 7.60
N ARG A 43 -1.84 12.23 8.73
CA ARG A 43 -2.68 11.13 9.24
C ARG A 43 -4.01 11.71 9.69
N LYS A 44 -5.07 11.19 9.12
CA LYS A 44 -6.46 11.52 9.45
C LYS A 44 -7.24 10.23 9.31
N GLU A 45 -7.14 9.40 10.34
CA GLU A 45 -7.70 8.05 10.33
C GLU A 45 -9.18 8.07 9.96
N ILE A 46 -9.60 7.08 9.18
CA ILE A 46 -11.00 6.85 8.82
C ILE A 46 -11.34 5.36 8.99
N CYS A 47 -12.61 5.08 9.25
CA CYS A 47 -13.12 3.72 9.29
C CYS A 47 -13.72 3.33 7.95
N GLY A 48 -13.24 2.23 7.36
CA GLY A 48 -13.78 1.65 6.14
C GLY A 48 -15.03 0.79 6.38
N SER A 49 -15.79 0.55 5.32
CA SER A 49 -16.99 -0.30 5.31
C SER A 49 -16.69 -1.77 5.56
N ASP A 50 -15.44 -2.16 5.45
CA ASP A 50 -14.90 -3.48 5.78
C ASP A 50 -14.46 -3.60 7.26
N GLY A 51 -14.66 -2.54 8.05
CA GLY A 51 -14.31 -2.51 9.47
C GLY A 51 -12.82 -2.31 9.74
N GLN A 52 -12.02 -1.97 8.72
CA GLN A 52 -10.60 -1.66 8.86
C GLN A 52 -10.35 -0.16 8.95
N THR A 53 -9.35 0.24 9.75
CA THR A 53 -8.95 1.64 9.86
C THR A 53 -7.90 1.97 8.80
N TYR A 54 -8.14 3.03 8.03
CA TYR A 54 -7.21 3.53 7.02
C TYR A 54 -6.58 4.85 7.50
N SER A 55 -5.27 5.01 7.28
CA SER A 55 -4.50 6.18 7.71
C SER A 55 -5.04 7.54 7.23
N ASN A 56 -5.70 7.55 6.07
CA ASN A 56 -6.43 8.67 5.48
C ASN A 56 -7.27 8.19 4.28
N GLU A 57 -8.04 9.09 3.67
CA GLU A 57 -8.89 8.79 2.51
C GLU A 57 -8.09 8.34 1.28
N LYS A 58 -6.91 8.92 1.05
CA LYS A 58 -6.05 8.54 -0.08
C LYS A 58 -5.48 7.13 0.06
N HIS A 59 -5.14 6.72 1.27
CA HIS A 59 -4.73 5.35 1.55
C HIS A 59 -5.87 4.37 1.23
N LEU A 60 -7.13 4.68 1.60
CA LEU A 60 -8.29 3.87 1.23
C LEU A 60 -8.51 3.81 -0.29
N GLU A 61 -8.36 4.94 -1.00
CA GLU A 61 -8.44 4.98 -2.47
C GLU A 61 -7.36 4.11 -3.13
N PHE A 62 -6.13 4.20 -2.63
CA PHE A 62 -5.00 3.43 -3.12
C PHE A 62 -5.22 1.92 -2.94
N GLU A 63 -5.65 1.51 -1.75
CA GLU A 63 -5.97 0.12 -1.41
C GLU A 63 -7.11 -0.44 -2.28
N ASN A 64 -8.17 0.35 -2.50
CA ASN A 64 -9.25 0.00 -3.41
C ASN A 64 -8.75 -0.23 -4.84
N CYS A 65 -7.90 0.66 -5.35
CA CYS A 65 -7.31 0.53 -6.67
C CYS A 65 -6.43 -0.72 -6.78
N LEU A 66 -5.49 -0.89 -5.84
CA LEU A 66 -4.47 -1.92 -5.90
C LEU A 66 -5.08 -3.31 -5.81
N TYR A 67 -6.05 -3.49 -4.91
CA TYR A 67 -6.68 -4.78 -4.64
C TYR A 67 -8.03 -4.96 -5.33
N LYS A 68 -8.44 -4.03 -6.19
CA LYS A 68 -9.73 -4.04 -6.90
C LYS A 68 -10.92 -4.22 -5.94
N ARG A 69 -10.91 -3.45 -4.85
CA ARG A 69 -11.95 -3.44 -3.81
C ARG A 69 -12.83 -2.21 -3.93
N VAL A 70 -14.00 -2.25 -3.28
CA VAL A 70 -14.96 -1.15 -3.22
C VAL A 70 -15.32 -0.89 -1.75
N ILE A 71 -14.34 -0.40 -1.00
CA ILE A 71 -14.48 -0.05 0.41
C ILE A 71 -14.87 1.43 0.47
N THR A 72 -15.90 1.77 1.23
CA THR A 72 -16.34 3.15 1.43
C THR A 72 -16.00 3.62 2.83
N LYS A 73 -15.87 4.93 3.01
CA LYS A 73 -15.72 5.53 4.34
C LYS A 73 -17.05 5.45 5.09
N VAL A 74 -17.01 4.91 6.31
CA VAL A 74 -18.13 4.86 7.25
C VAL A 74 -18.12 6.05 8.20
N LYS A 75 -16.96 6.39 8.76
CA LYS A 75 -16.79 7.53 9.68
C LYS A 75 -15.36 8.04 9.69
N ASP A 76 -15.18 9.25 10.20
CA ASP A 76 -13.87 9.76 10.62
C ASP A 76 -13.39 9.03 11.89
N GLY A 77 -12.07 8.94 12.05
CA GLY A 77 -11.41 8.27 13.15
C GLY A 77 -11.30 6.75 12.96
N TRP A 78 -10.89 6.08 14.04
CA TRP A 78 -10.63 4.65 14.05
C TRP A 78 -11.92 3.83 14.01
N CYS A 79 -11.90 2.65 13.41
CA CYS A 79 -13.00 1.70 13.54
C CYS A 79 -13.15 1.21 14.99
N LYS A 80 -12.02 0.95 15.66
CA LYS A 80 -11.95 0.39 17.01
C LYS A 80 -11.33 1.38 17.98
N GLU A 81 -11.97 1.57 19.13
CA GLU A 81 -11.52 2.52 20.15
C GLU A 81 -10.22 2.03 20.82
N GLU A 82 -10.04 0.72 20.99
CA GLU A 82 -8.82 0.16 21.56
C GLU A 82 -7.57 0.44 20.70
N ASP A 83 -7.72 0.44 19.37
CA ASP A 83 -6.62 0.73 18.46
C ASP A 83 -6.24 2.21 18.52
N GLN A 84 -7.24 3.09 18.64
CA GLN A 84 -7.04 4.52 18.87
C GLN A 84 -6.26 4.77 20.17
N LYS A 85 -6.71 4.19 21.30
CA LYS A 85 -6.04 4.35 22.60
C LYS A 85 -4.58 3.92 22.54
N ARG A 86 -4.30 2.76 21.95
CA ARG A 86 -2.93 2.26 21.79
C ARG A 86 -2.06 3.19 20.92
N ALA A 87 -2.64 3.81 19.90
CA ALA A 87 -1.91 4.78 19.06
C ALA A 87 -1.65 6.11 19.78
N ASP A 88 -2.62 6.59 20.56
CA ASP A 88 -2.49 7.80 21.37
C ASP A 88 -1.44 7.60 22.48
N GLU A 89 -1.45 6.47 23.18
CA GLU A 89 -0.45 6.11 24.19
C GLU A 89 0.98 6.12 23.63
N ARG A 90 1.20 5.48 22.47
CA ARG A 90 2.51 5.49 21.80
C ARG A 90 2.97 6.90 21.42
N ARG A 91 2.04 7.73 20.93
CA ARG A 91 2.34 9.11 20.55
C ARG A 91 2.72 9.94 21.77
N ASN A 92 2.00 9.77 22.87
CA ASN A 92 2.29 10.46 24.12
C ASN A 92 3.65 10.05 24.68
N HIS A 93 3.95 8.75 24.67
CA HIS A 93 5.27 8.25 25.09
C HIS A 93 6.40 8.85 24.24
N LEU A 94 6.27 8.86 22.90
CA LEU A 94 7.25 9.47 22.02
C LEU A 94 7.39 10.98 22.29
N ALA A 95 6.28 11.70 22.46
CA ALA A 95 6.29 13.13 22.75
C ALA A 95 6.98 13.43 24.09
N GLU A 96 6.77 12.58 25.11
CA GLU A 96 7.47 12.69 26.39
C GLU A 96 8.97 12.40 26.27
N GLU A 97 9.36 11.38 25.50
CA GLU A 97 10.77 11.07 25.24
C GLU A 97 11.46 12.19 24.45
N GLU A 98 10.81 12.73 23.43
CA GLU A 98 11.30 13.87 22.66
C GLU A 98 11.42 15.12 23.54
N ALA A 99 10.42 15.42 24.38
CA ALA A 99 10.48 16.53 25.31
C ALA A 99 11.66 16.42 26.28
N LYS A 100 11.93 15.22 26.81
CA LYS A 100 13.10 14.97 27.68
C LYS A 100 14.41 15.19 26.94
N ARG A 101 14.53 14.71 25.70
CA ARG A 101 15.73 14.94 24.87
C ARG A 101 15.94 16.43 24.58
N ILE A 102 14.85 17.15 24.29
CA ILE A 102 14.91 18.60 24.09
C ILE A 102 15.37 19.30 25.38
N GLN A 103 14.82 18.90 26.53
CA GLN A 103 15.23 19.44 27.83
C GLN A 103 16.73 19.19 28.09
N GLU A 104 17.24 17.99 27.83
CA GLU A 104 18.66 17.66 28.00
C GLU A 104 19.57 18.55 27.14
N VAL A 105 19.19 18.82 25.88
CA VAL A 105 19.94 19.70 24.98
C VAL A 105 19.91 21.16 25.46
N LEU A 106 18.80 21.62 26.02
CA LEU A 106 18.67 22.98 26.55
C LEU A 106 19.49 23.16 27.85
N GLU A 107 19.55 22.13 28.68
CA GLU A 107 20.35 22.13 29.92
C GLU A 107 21.85 21.95 29.66
N HIS A 108 22.21 21.18 28.62
CA HIS A 108 23.59 20.90 28.21
C HIS A 108 23.82 21.33 26.76
N PRO A 109 23.84 22.63 26.47
CA PRO A 109 24.12 23.12 25.13
C PRO A 109 25.53 22.69 24.74
N LYS A 110 25.65 21.90 23.66
CA LYS A 110 26.97 21.58 23.11
C LYS A 110 27.69 22.90 22.76
N PRO A 111 28.98 23.05 23.14
CA PRO A 111 29.73 24.23 22.74
C PRO A 111 29.73 24.32 21.22
N SER A 112 29.36 25.48 20.69
CA SER A 112 29.49 25.79 19.28
C SER A 112 30.98 25.87 18.94
N THR A 113 31.53 24.85 18.29
CA THR A 113 32.80 24.96 17.56
C THR A 113 32.64 25.82 16.33
#